data_AF-A0A820IRX4-F1
#
_entry.id   AF-A0A820IRX4-F1
#
_cell.length_a   1.000
_cell.length_b   1.000
_cell.length_c   1.000
_cell.angle_alpha   90.00
_cell.angle_beta   90.00
_cell.angle_gamma   90.00
#
_symmetry.space_group_name_H-M   'P 1'
#
loop_
_entity.id
_entity.type
_entity.pdbx_description
1 polymer ?
#
loop_
_entity_poly.entity_id
_entity_poly.type
_entity_poly.pdbx_seq_one_letter_code
_entity_poly.pdbx_strand_id
1 'polypeptide(L)'
;GLFLSSRPGNPQTQCRDTIATIKSWIDSETIKPVFGISLGHQLMALAAGMKITKLKYENRGYNQPCLLEGTQRCFITSQNHGFAVEKVRFLPSG
;
A
#
# COMPACT_ATOMS: atom_id res chain seq x y z
N GLY A 1 -13.80 -11.45 -1.42
CA GLY A 1 -12.79 -10.43 -1.12
C GLY A 1 -11.63 -10.56 -2.07
N LEU A 2 -10.76 -9.55 -2.14
CA LEU A 2 -9.56 -9.51 -2.97
C LEU A 2 -8.32 -9.42 -2.08
N PHE A 3 -7.32 -10.28 -2.30
CA PHE A 3 -6.07 -10.25 -1.56
C PHE A 3 -4.90 -9.94 -2.50
N LEU A 4 -4.08 -8.96 -2.13
CA LEU A 4 -2.94 -8.49 -2.91
C LEU A 4 -1.65 -8.80 -2.14
N SER A 5 -0.88 -9.75 -2.65
CA SER A 5 0.35 -10.21 -2.02
C SER A 5 1.55 -9.29 -2.31
N SER A 6 2.65 -9.52 -1.59
CA SER A 6 3.92 -8.83 -1.78
C SER A 6 4.70 -9.39 -2.97
N ARG A 7 5.31 -8.52 -3.78
CA ARG A 7 6.31 -8.87 -4.81
C ARG A 7 7.36 -7.76 -4.92
N PRO A 8 8.56 -8.06 -5.45
CA PRO A 8 9.53 -7.03 -5.81
C PRO A 8 9.07 -6.24 -7.05
N GLY A 9 9.43 -4.97 -7.15
CA GLY A 9 9.18 -4.17 -8.34
C GLY A 9 8.85 -2.70 -8.05
N ASN A 10 8.74 -1.92 -9.13
CA ASN A 10 8.19 -0.57 -9.07
C ASN A 10 6.70 -0.64 -9.48
N PRO A 11 5.75 -0.43 -8.54
CA PRO A 11 4.33 -0.54 -8.81
C PRO A 11 3.84 0.44 -9.88
N GLN A 12 4.49 1.60 -10.02
CA GLN A 12 4.03 2.67 -10.89
C GLN A 12 4.30 2.39 -12.38
N THR A 13 5.33 1.62 -12.70
CA THR A 13 5.70 1.30 -14.09
C THR A 13 5.27 -0.10 -14.52
N GLN A 14 5.12 -1.04 -13.58
CA GLN A 14 4.98 -2.47 -13.89
C GLN A 14 3.55 -3.01 -13.76
N CYS A 15 2.59 -2.24 -13.23
CA CYS A 15 1.30 -2.78 -12.81
C CYS A 15 0.08 -1.92 -13.20
N ARG A 16 0.10 -1.24 -14.35
CA ARG A 16 -1.01 -0.36 -14.77
C ARG A 16 -2.35 -1.09 -14.89
N ASP A 17 -2.37 -2.27 -15.51
CA ASP A 17 -3.60 -3.06 -15.68
C ASP A 17 -4.13 -3.59 -14.34
N THR A 18 -3.21 -3.98 -13.44
CA THR A 18 -3.53 -4.40 -12.08
C THR A 18 -4.15 -3.26 -11.28
N ILE A 19 -3.61 -2.04 -11.39
CA ILE A 19 -4.16 -0.85 -10.72
C ILE A 19 -5.57 -0.54 -11.24
N ALA A 20 -5.79 -0.62 -12.56
CA ALA A 20 -7.12 -0.42 -13.15
C ALA A 20 -8.13 -1.46 -12.65
N THR A 21 -7.70 -2.71 -12.51
CA THR A 21 -8.54 -3.79 -11.97
C THR A 21 -8.84 -3.56 -10.48
N ILE A 22 -7.84 -3.18 -9.68
CA ILE A 22 -8.08 -2.88 -8.26
C ILE A 22 -9.02 -1.69 -8.11
N LYS A 23 -8.89 -0.68 -8.96
CA LYS A 23 -9.78 0.48 -8.98
C LYS A 23 -11.23 0.08 -9.27
N SER A 24 -11.48 -0.76 -10.28
CA SER A 24 -12.86 -1.23 -10.55
C SER A 24 -13.44 -2.08 -9.42
N TRP A 25 -12.59 -2.75 -8.64
CA TRP A 25 -13.02 -3.45 -7.43
C TRP A 25 -13.36 -2.51 -6.28
N ILE A 26 -12.60 -1.42 -6.11
CA ILE A 26 -12.85 -0.39 -5.08
C ILE A 26 -14.11 0.42 -5.43
N ASP A 27 -14.30 0.76 -6.70
CA ASP A 27 -15.42 1.56 -7.21
C ASP A 27 -16.72 0.74 -7.41
N SER A 28 -16.70 -0.57 -7.08
CA SER A 28 -17.87 -1.44 -7.24
C SER A 28 -18.98 -1.09 -6.26
N GLU A 29 -20.22 -1.05 -6.74
CA GLU A 29 -21.42 -0.86 -5.89
C GLU A 29 -21.54 -1.93 -4.78
N THR A 30 -20.99 -3.12 -5.01
CA THR A 30 -20.92 -4.17 -4.00
C THR A 30 -19.62 -4.06 -3.22
N ILE A 31 -19.71 -3.65 -1.97
CA ILE A 31 -18.57 -3.57 -1.05
C ILE A 31 -17.98 -4.97 -0.84
N LYS A 32 -16.76 -5.18 -1.34
CA LYS A 32 -15.98 -6.40 -1.12
C LYS A 32 -14.69 -6.05 -0.39
N PRO A 33 -14.28 -6.81 0.64
CA PRO A 33 -13.06 -6.51 1.37
C PRO A 33 -11.84 -6.69 0.47
N VAL A 34 -10.93 -5.71 0.49
CA VAL A 34 -9.64 -5.72 -0.20
C VAL A 34 -8.53 -5.60 0.85
N PHE A 35 -7.56 -6.51 0.81
CA PHE A 35 -6.43 -6.51 1.73
C PHE A 35 -5.11 -6.65 0.96
N GLY A 36 -4.21 -5.68 1.15
CA GLY A 36 -2.93 -5.63 0.45
C GLY A 36 -1.74 -5.56 1.40
N ILE A 37 -0.71 -6.35 1.11
CA ILE A 37 0.54 -6.41 1.90
C ILE A 37 1.72 -5.94 1.06
N SER A 38 2.55 -5.03 1.59
CA SER A 38 3.75 -4.48 0.93
C SER A 38 3.41 -3.89 -0.44
N LEU A 39 3.78 -4.53 -1.55
CA LEU A 39 3.38 -4.10 -2.90
C LEU A 39 1.85 -4.01 -3.05
N GLY A 40 1.09 -4.92 -2.44
CA GLY A 40 -0.37 -4.86 -2.47
C GLY A 40 -0.93 -3.57 -1.86
N HIS A 41 -0.34 -3.12 -0.74
CA HIS A 41 -0.71 -1.84 -0.12
C HIS A 41 -0.41 -0.66 -1.04
N GLN A 42 0.76 -0.68 -1.69
CA GLN A 42 1.15 0.34 -2.67
C GLN A 42 0.19 0.39 -3.88
N LEU A 43 -0.19 -0.76 -4.44
CA LEU A 43 -1.13 -0.82 -5.57
C LEU A 43 -2.52 -0.31 -5.19
N MET A 44 -3.01 -0.63 -3.99
CA MET A 44 -4.26 -0.06 -3.47
C MET A 44 -4.17 1.45 -3.35
N ALA A 45 -3.06 1.98 -2.86
CA ALA A 45 -2.87 3.41 -2.72
C ALA A 45 -2.86 4.13 -4.08
N LEU A 46 -2.18 3.57 -5.08
CA LEU A 46 -2.21 4.09 -6.45
C LEU A 46 -3.61 4.03 -7.07
N ALA A 47 -4.36 2.94 -6.84
CA ALA A 47 -5.74 2.80 -7.32
C ALA A 47 -6.67 3.86 -6.71
N ALA A 48 -6.44 4.23 -5.45
CA ALA A 48 -7.10 5.33 -4.75
C ALA A 48 -6.58 6.73 -5.15
N GLY A 49 -5.65 6.84 -6.10
CA GLY A 49 -5.13 8.12 -6.60
C GLY A 49 -3.99 8.73 -5.79
N MET A 50 -3.41 8.01 -4.84
CA MET A 50 -2.22 8.47 -4.10
C MET A 50 -0.95 8.29 -4.93
N LYS A 51 0.13 8.94 -4.48
CA LYS A 51 1.46 8.85 -5.09
C LYS A 51 2.38 7.93 -4.29
N ILE A 52 3.35 7.35 -4.99
CA ILE A 52 4.40 6.52 -4.40
C ILE A 52 5.75 7.16 -4.70
N THR A 53 6.63 7.13 -3.71
CA THR A 53 7.99 7.66 -3.82
C THR A 53 9.01 6.58 -3.45
N LYS A 54 10.18 6.64 -4.09
CA LYS A 54 11.32 5.80 -3.71
C LYS A 54 11.95 6.37 -2.43
N LEU A 55 12.13 5.51 -1.43
CA LEU A 55 12.78 5.90 -0.18
C LEU A 55 14.27 6.14 -0.39
N LYS A 56 14.83 7.12 0.35
CA LYS A 56 16.28 7.35 0.39
C LYS A 56 17.02 6.17 1.04
N TYR A 57 16.43 5.64 2.10
CA TYR A 57 16.89 4.44 2.80
C TYR A 57 15.72 3.47 2.87
N GLU A 58 15.94 2.26 2.39
CA GLU A 58 14.91 1.23 2.35
C GLU A 58 14.61 0.68 3.74
N ASN A 59 13.38 0.24 3.96
CA ASN A 59 13.04 -0.52 5.16
C ASN A 59 13.26 -2.01 4.85
N ARG A 60 14.44 -2.52 5.24
CA ARG A 60 14.80 -3.93 5.09
C ARG A 60 15.31 -4.50 6.40
N GLY A 61 14.49 -5.31 7.07
CA GLY A 61 14.86 -5.97 8.32
C GLY A 61 13.66 -6.56 9.05
N TYR A 62 13.95 -7.36 10.08
CA TYR A 62 12.96 -8.09 10.87
C TYR A 62 12.53 -7.35 12.15
N ASN A 63 13.09 -6.17 12.41
CA ASN A 63 12.98 -5.44 13.67
C ASN A 63 12.43 -4.01 13.51
N GLN A 64 11.65 -3.74 12.46
CA GLN A 64 11.18 -2.40 12.16
C GLN A 64 9.94 -2.05 13.02
N PRO A 65 9.99 -0.99 13.84
CA PRO A 65 8.83 -0.60 14.65
C PRO A 65 7.74 0.01 13.78
N CYS A 66 6.48 -0.34 14.08
CA CYS A 66 5.30 0.23 13.45
C CYS A 66 4.28 0.61 14.52
N LEU A 67 3.94 1.89 14.61
CA LEU A 67 2.93 2.42 15.54
C LEU A 67 1.55 2.28 14.92
N LEU A 68 0.58 1.78 15.70
CA LEU A 68 -0.82 1.88 15.32
C LEU A 68 -1.31 3.31 15.61
N GLU A 69 -1.52 4.08 14.53
CA GLU A 69 -1.98 5.46 14.57
C GLU A 69 -3.23 5.63 15.45
N GLY A 70 -3.27 6.71 16.24
CA GLY A 70 -4.34 6.96 17.21
C GLY A 70 -4.24 6.16 18.52
N THR A 71 -3.20 5.32 18.68
CA THR A 71 -2.95 4.56 19.92
C THR A 71 -1.49 4.67 20.37
N GLN A 72 -1.16 4.15 21.55
CA GLN A 72 0.22 3.99 22.03
C GLN A 72 0.80 2.59 21.75
N ARG A 73 0.14 1.78 20.91
CA ARG A 73 0.57 0.40 20.63
C ARG A 73 1.56 0.37 19.48
N CYS A 74 2.73 -0.20 19.73
CA CYS A 74 3.78 -0.41 18.74
C CYS A 74 4.00 -1.91 18.51
N PHE A 75 4.23 -2.30 17.25
CA PHE A 75 4.52 -3.66 16.83
C PHE A 75 5.88 -3.72 16.17
N ILE A 76 6.65 -4.78 16.45
CA ILE A 76 7.86 -5.08 15.71
C ILE A 76 7.47 -5.85 14.45
N THR A 77 7.93 -5.39 13.29
CA THR A 77 7.51 -5.90 11.98
C THR A 77 8.69 -6.27 11.11
N SER A 78 8.47 -7.29 10.27
CA SER A 78 9.33 -7.57 9.13
C SER A 78 8.95 -6.66 7.97
N GLN A 79 9.91 -5.87 7.48
CA GLN A 79 9.73 -5.00 6.33
C GLN A 79 10.82 -5.25 5.30
N ASN A 80 10.43 -5.19 4.03
CA ASN A 80 11.34 -5.33 2.89
C ASN A 80 10.80 -4.54 1.70
N HIS A 81 10.87 -3.20 1.78
CA HIS A 81 10.39 -2.32 0.72
C HIS A 81 11.27 -1.07 0.59
N GLY A 82 11.46 -0.64 -0.66
CA GLY A 82 12.17 0.59 -1.02
C GLY A 82 11.27 1.71 -1.55
N PHE A 83 9.95 1.50 -1.50
CA PHE A 83 8.95 2.44 -1.97
C PHE A 83 7.89 2.65 -0.88
N ALA A 84 7.44 3.89 -0.72
CA ALA A 84 6.41 4.24 0.24
C ALA A 84 5.34 5.12 -0.40
N VAL A 85 4.12 4.97 0.10
CA VAL A 85 3.01 5.88 -0.23
C VAL A 85 3.32 7.25 0.38
N GLU A 86 3.16 8.30 -0.42
CA GLU A 86 3.42 9.67 0.01
C GLU A 86 2.45 10.08 1.12
N LYS A 87 2.98 10.67 2.20
CA LYS A 87 2.16 11.10 3.34
C LYS A 87 1.36 12.33 2.93
N VAL A 88 0.08 12.13 2.63
CA VAL A 88 -0.89 13.22 2.40
C VAL A 88 -1.58 13.59 3.71
N ARG A 89 -1.82 14.90 3.92
CA ARG A 89 -2.57 15.39 5.11
C ARG A 89 -4.01 14.90 5.14
N PHE A 90 -4.58 14.60 3.97
CA PHE A 90 -5.92 14.06 3.79
C PHE A 90 -5.86 12.95 2.75
N LEU A 91 -6.46 11.80 3.06
CA LEU A 91 -6.67 10.77 2.06
C LEU A 91 -7.74 11.28 1.07
N PRO A 92 -7.63 10.94 -0.23
CA PRO A 92 -8.68 11.28 -1.19
C PRO A 92 -10.02 10.78 -0.66
N SER A 93 -11.00 11.67 -0.56
CA SER A 93 -12.39 11.29 -0.32
C SER A 93 -12.88 10.54 -1.57
N GLY A 94 -13.16 9.25 -1.40
CA GLY A 94 -13.81 8.41 -2.40
C GLY A 94 -15.25 8.85 -2.65
#